data_AF-A0A291QN05-F1
#
_entry.id   AF-A0A291QN05-F1
#
_cell.length_a   1.000
_cell.length_b   1.000
_cell.length_c   1.000
_cell.angle_alpha   90.00
_cell.angle_beta   90.00
_cell.angle_gamma   90.00
#
_symmetry.space_group_name_H-M   'P 1'
#
loop_
_entity.id
_entity.type
_entity.pdbx_description
1 polymer ?
#
loop_
_entity_poly.entity_id
_entity_poly.type
_entity_poly.pdbx_seq_one_letter_code
_entity_poly.pdbx_strand_id
1 'polypeptide(L)' 'MDVRELRAALRAAHVPDGYYWIEGVHEPAPTPTDFMYLRRIEDGAWEVGAYERGTCHPVARHDDETAACDDLFRQLA' A
#
# COMPACT_ATOMS: atom_id res chain seq x y z
N MET A 1 -3.74 -11.13 6.57
CA MET A 1 -2.48 -10.94 5.85
C MET A 1 -1.76 -9.76 6.49
N ASP A 2 -0.48 -9.89 6.83
CA ASP A 2 0.31 -8.75 7.30
C ASP A 2 1.03 -8.00 6.16
N VAL A 3 1.68 -6.87 6.45
CA VAL A 3 2.39 -6.06 5.42
C VAL A 3 3.50 -6.81 4.67
N ARG A 4 4.15 -7.81 5.28
CA ARG A 4 5.20 -8.60 4.63
C ARG A 4 4.60 -9.69 3.74
N GLU A 5 3.54 -10.33 4.22
CA GLU A 5 2.74 -11.27 3.45
C GLU A 5 2.11 -10.58 2.24
N LEU A 6 1.60 -9.34 2.38
CA LEU A 6 1.11 -8.53 1.28
C LEU A 6 2.18 -8.29 0.21
N ARG A 7 3.40 -7.86 0.61
CA ARG A 7 4.50 -7.67 -0.34
C ARG A 7 4.81 -8.97 -1.11
N ALA A 8 4.82 -10.11 -0.40
CA ALA A 8 5.04 -11.41 -1.03
C ALA A 8 3.91 -11.77 -2.01
N ALA A 9 2.65 -11.50 -1.64
CA ALA A 9 1.48 -11.76 -2.46
C ALA A 9 1.46 -10.89 -3.73
N LEU A 10 1.72 -9.58 -3.62
CA LEU A 10 1.81 -8.66 -4.77
C LEU A 10 2.91 -9.09 -5.75
N ARG A 11 4.08 -9.49 -5.22
CA ARG A 11 5.17 -10.03 -6.04
C ARG A 11 4.77 -11.34 -6.74
N ALA A 12 4.09 -12.23 -6.04
CA ALA A 12 3.59 -13.49 -6.61
C ALA A 12 2.52 -13.25 -7.69
N ALA A 13 1.73 -12.18 -7.56
CA ALA A 13 0.77 -11.72 -8.55
C ALA A 13 1.40 -10.91 -9.71
N HIS A 14 2.73 -10.76 -9.74
CA HIS A 14 3.46 -9.99 -10.75
C HIS A 14 3.10 -8.50 -10.82
N VAL A 15 2.62 -7.92 -9.72
CA VAL A 15 2.40 -6.46 -9.62
C VAL A 15 3.77 -5.76 -9.70
N PRO A 16 3.98 -4.80 -10.61
CA PRO A 16 5.25 -4.10 -10.72
C PRO A 16 5.60 -3.32 -9.44
N ASP A 17 6.87 -3.37 -9.02
CA ASP A 17 7.34 -2.71 -7.79
C ASP A 17 7.01 -1.21 -7.71
N GLY A 18 6.93 -0.51 -8.85
CA GLY A 18 6.61 0.92 -8.90
C GLY A 18 5.13 1.26 -8.72
N TYR A 19 4.24 0.27 -8.61
CA TYR A 19 2.79 0.49 -8.51
C TYR A 19 2.30 0.56 -7.08
N TYR A 20 3.16 0.20 -6.11
CA TYR A 20 2.79 0.20 -4.71
C TYR A 20 3.91 0.64 -3.78
N TRP A 21 3.54 1.18 -2.65
CA TRP A 21 4.41 1.58 -1.54
C TRP A 21 3.80 1.07 -0.24
N ILE A 22 4.60 0.39 0.59
CA ILE A 22 4.18 -0.14 1.88
C ILE A 22 5.17 0.37 2.93
N GLU A 23 4.67 1.16 3.87
CA GLU A 23 5.48 1.82 4.89
C GLU A 23 6.43 0.85 5.60
N GLY A 24 7.73 1.14 5.56
CA GLY A 24 8.76 0.34 6.23
C GLY A 24 8.98 -1.06 5.65
N VAL A 25 8.35 -1.39 4.52
CA VAL A 25 8.41 -2.74 3.90
C VAL A 25 8.82 -2.69 2.43
N HIS A 26 8.28 -1.76 1.65
CA HIS A 26 8.57 -1.60 0.23
C HIS A 26 8.41 -0.15 -0.18
N GLU A 27 9.53 0.52 -0.46
CA GLU A 27 9.56 1.95 -0.77
C GLU A 27 10.37 2.18 -2.06
N PRO A 28 9.72 2.17 -3.24
CA PRO A 28 10.43 2.27 -4.51
C PRO A 28 11.29 3.53 -4.63
N ALA A 29 12.51 3.35 -5.15
CA ALA A 29 13.48 4.41 -5.40
C ALA A 29 14.03 4.31 -6.84
N PRO A 30 13.99 5.40 -7.65
CA PRO A 30 13.38 6.70 -7.35
C PRO A 30 11.86 6.59 -7.13
N THR A 31 11.30 7.49 -6.32
CA THR A 31 9.87 7.53 -6.04
C THR A 31 9.08 7.72 -7.35
N PRO A 32 8.18 6.79 -7.71
CA PRO A 32 7.33 6.93 -8.90
C PRO A 32 6.40 8.14 -8.78
N THR A 33 5.91 8.64 -9.92
CA THR A 33 4.95 9.74 -9.92
C THR A 33 3.58 9.32 -9.39
N ASP A 34 3.20 8.06 -9.62
CA ASP A 34 1.88 7.52 -9.33
C ASP A 34 2.01 6.09 -8.77
N PHE A 35 1.43 5.83 -7.60
CA PHE A 35 1.40 4.50 -6.95
C PHE A 35 0.32 4.41 -5.87
N MET A 36 -0.14 3.20 -5.54
CA MET A 36 -0.98 2.97 -4.36
C MET A 36 -0.11 2.83 -3.11
N TYR A 37 -0.55 3.36 -1.98
CA TYR A 37 0.19 3.27 -0.73
C TYR A 37 -0.63 2.59 0.37
N LEU A 38 0.08 1.95 1.29
CA LEU A 38 -0.41 1.50 2.58
C LEU A 38 0.51 2.05 3.68
N ARG A 39 -0.07 2.76 4.65
CA ARG A 39 0.66 3.34 5.79
C ARG A 39 -0.12 3.24 7.10
N ARG A 40 0.57 3.31 8.22
CA ARG A 40 -0.05 3.55 9.53
C ARG A 40 -0.36 5.03 9.67
N ILE A 41 -1.49 5.33 10.32
CA ILE A 41 -1.92 6.68 10.67
C ILE A 41 -2.12 6.78 12.18
N GLU A 42 -2.62 7.92 12.65
CA GLU A 42 -2.94 8.15 14.06
C GLU A 42 -3.88 7.08 14.62
N ASP A 43 -3.83 6.89 15.94
CA ASP A 43 -4.61 5.89 16.68
C ASP A 43 -4.33 4.43 16.32
N GLY A 44 -3.27 4.17 15.55
CA GLY A 44 -2.88 2.82 15.14
C GLY A 44 -3.70 2.26 13.97
N ALA A 45 -4.56 3.09 13.37
CA ALA A 45 -5.29 2.75 12.17
C ALA A 45 -4.38 2.72 10.94
N TRP A 46 -4.91 2.20 9.85
CA TRP A 46 -4.25 2.03 8.57
C TRP A 46 -4.97 2.83 7.50
N GLU A 47 -4.20 3.39 6.56
CA GLU A 47 -4.71 4.12 5.42
C GLU A 47 -4.21 3.47 4.13
N VAL A 48 -5.16 3.18 3.23
CA VAL A 48 -4.90 2.88 1.83
C VAL A 48 -5.22 4.12 1.02
N GLY A 49 -4.34 4.52 0.11
CA GLY A 49 -4.59 5.65 -0.75
C GLY A 49 -3.76 5.62 -2.03
N ALA A 50 -4.01 6.59 -2.90
CA ALA A 50 -3.22 6.82 -4.10
C ALA A 50 -2.25 7.98 -3.84
N TYR A 51 -1.00 7.82 -4.25
CA TYR A 51 -0.08 8.94 -4.42
C TYR A 51 -0.08 9.33 -5.88
N GLU A 52 -0.36 10.60 -6.17
CA GLU A 52 -0.37 11.12 -7.53
C GLU A 52 0.38 12.46 -7.56
N ARG A 53 1.47 12.49 -8.33
CA ARG A 53 2.23 13.71 -8.67
C ARG A 53 2.60 14.59 -7.46
N GLY A 54 3.04 13.98 -6.36
CA GLY A 54 3.40 14.72 -5.15
C GLY A 54 2.35 14.72 -4.05
N THR A 55 1.15 14.19 -4.30
CA THR A 55 0.00 14.35 -3.40
C THR A 55 -0.56 13.00 -2.97
N CYS A 56 -0.80 12.84 -1.66
CA CYS A 56 -1.51 11.68 -1.13
C CYS A 56 -3.03 11.91 -1.17
N HIS A 57 -3.76 10.95 -1.72
CA HIS A 57 -5.21 10.89 -1.79
C HIS A 57 -5.69 9.66 -1.01
N PRO A 58 -6.11 9.82 0.27
CA PRO A 58 -6.68 8.73 1.04
C PRO A 58 -7.92 8.15 0.37
N VAL A 59 -7.97 6.83 0.22
CA VAL A 59 -9.09 6.09 -0.39
C VAL A 59 -9.91 5.39 0.69
N ALA A 60 -9.24 4.72 1.64
CA ALA A 60 -9.89 3.99 2.71
C ALA A 60 -9.07 4.05 4.01
N ARG A 61 -9.78 3.94 5.13
CA ARG A 61 -9.20 3.77 6.46
C ARG A 61 -9.71 2.48 7.08
N HIS A 62 -8.82 1.76 7.75
CA HIS A 62 -9.08 0.48 8.38
C HIS A 62 -8.49 0.46 9.79
N ASP A 63 -9.23 -0.06 10.76
CA ASP A 63 -8.73 -0.19 12.14
C ASP A 63 -7.83 -1.42 12.33
N ASP A 64 -7.73 -2.26 11.29
CA ASP A 64 -7.01 -3.53 11.31
C ASP A 64 -6.05 -3.66 10.12
N GLU A 65 -4.86 -4.19 10.39
CA GLU A 65 -3.80 -4.37 9.39
C GLU A 65 -4.22 -5.36 8.30
N THR A 66 -4.90 -6.46 8.67
CA THR A 66 -5.33 -7.47 7.71
C THR A 66 -6.37 -6.90 6.75
N ALA A 67 -7.36 -6.16 7.24
CA ALA A 67 -8.35 -5.50 6.40
C ALA A 67 -7.70 -4.51 5.40
N ALA A 68 -6.72 -3.73 5.85
CA ALA A 68 -6.00 -2.79 5.00
C ALA A 68 -5.14 -3.49 3.93
N CYS A 69 -4.46 -4.57 4.30
CA CYS A 69 -3.64 -5.36 3.39
C CYS A 69 -4.51 -6.05 2.32
N ASP A 70 -5.63 -6.65 2.73
CA ASP A 70 -6.57 -7.30 1.83
C ASP A 70 -7.26 -6.30 0.88
N ASP A 71 -7.48 -5.06 1.32
CA ASP A 71 -7.96 -3.97 0.48
C ASP A 71 -6.94 -3.56 -0.59
N LEU A 72 -5.70 -3.27 -0.19
CA LEU A 72 -4.65 -2.90 -1.15
C LEU A 72 -4.39 -4.02 -2.17
N PHE A 73 -4.38 -5.29 -1.75
CA PHE A 73 -4.20 -6.42 -2.67
C PHE A 73 -5.31 -6.47 -3.73
N ARG A 74 -6.58 -6.34 -3.33
CA ARG A 74 -7.73 -6.32 -4.26
C ARG A 74 -7.73 -5.16 -5.25
N GLN A 75 -7.04 -4.06 -4.91
CA GLN A 75 -6.92 -2.91 -5.81
C GLN A 75 -5.85 -3.09 -6.89
N LEU A 76 -4.91 -4.03 -6.69
CA LEU A 76 -3.73 -4.20 -7.56
C LEU A 76 -3.67 -5.55 -8.28
N ALA A 77 -4.39 -6.58 -7.82
CA ALA A 77 -4.37 -7.95 -8.34
C ALA A 77 -5.79 -8.51 -8.51
#